data_AF-A0A414S4Y2-F1
#
_entry.id   AF-A0A414S4Y2-F1
#
_cell.length_a   1.000
_cell.length_b   1.000
_cell.length_c   1.000
_cell.angle_alpha   90.00
_cell.angle_beta   90.00
_cell.angle_gamma   90.00
#
_symmetry.space_group_name_H-M   'P 1'
#
loop_
_entity.id
_entity.type
_entity.pdbx_description
1 polymer ?
#
loop_
_entity_poly.entity_id
_entity_poly.type
_entity_poly.pdbx_seq_one_letter_code
_entity_poly.pdbx_strand_id
1 'polypeptide(L)'
;MEYKTIDLCAGIGGIRRGFEMTKKFKNVLSAEIDDAACATYEHLFNENPKNDLTSEKFKKLVVQTDYDVLLAGFPCQAFSRIGKKLGFRDATRGTIFFDIADIISRTNPRAIFLENVDNLVSHDEGNTIATIIRTLEDELEYRVIGVTIDEDGNYVYNRSSLVRNSKDFGVPQNRPRAYIMAFSKRKYGNAIKLLNDELPLSNEKVIFKDVNSVLEQDVDDHYYMAQGYLDTLKKHKERNHDNGNGFGYCVVNKNNGTNPIAYTLLATGGSGKERNLIYQPKNGVAGKKLPRKKTVLNSEGIRVMTPVEWGRLQGFIGYGFLDDEGTEHFSFPEKTTDVQKYKQFGNSVSIPVIESMAEFMIKCFEKLENEQIDVIYALAENNEFFTKKDVMELLGLNQTQAGNILKKLVDKKTLARVSKGKTTRYVKYRENIQLSPYSYEEKVMQYAKEFQVITNKEVQNLLEIPAKNANVLLSNMTNKGLLFRMERGKYTPSS
;
A
#
# COMPACT_ATOMS: atom_id res chain seq x y z
N MET A 1 -11.82 11.04 2.52
CA MET A 1 -10.41 11.47 2.48
C MET A 1 -9.76 10.62 1.42
N GLU A 2 -8.98 11.24 0.52
CA GLU A 2 -8.23 10.57 -0.53
C GLU A 2 -6.79 10.41 -0.06
N TYR A 3 -6.25 9.20 -0.11
CA TYR A 3 -4.87 8.87 0.23
C TYR A 3 -3.97 9.13 -0.97
N LYS A 4 -2.86 9.84 -0.75
CA LYS A 4 -1.91 10.11 -1.83
C LYS A 4 -0.91 8.96 -1.95
N THR A 5 -0.59 8.55 -3.18
CA THR A 5 0.36 7.47 -3.45
C THR A 5 1.57 7.96 -4.25
N ILE A 6 2.69 7.28 -4.10
CA ILE A 6 3.78 7.31 -5.08
C ILE A 6 3.94 5.92 -5.70
N ASP A 7 4.34 5.85 -6.97
CA ASP A 7 4.45 4.60 -7.75
C ASP A 7 5.89 4.40 -8.27
N LEU A 8 6.64 3.51 -7.63
CA LEU A 8 8.04 3.23 -7.94
C LEU A 8 8.18 1.96 -8.79
N CYS A 9 9.10 1.96 -9.75
CA CYS A 9 9.17 0.91 -10.77
C CYS A 9 7.80 0.74 -11.46
N ALA A 10 7.22 1.87 -11.87
CA ALA A 10 5.79 1.98 -12.20
C ALA A 10 5.38 1.17 -13.44
N GLY A 11 6.32 0.84 -14.33
CA GLY A 11 6.04 0.25 -15.62
C GLY A 11 5.04 1.11 -16.40
N ILE A 12 3.92 0.51 -16.79
CA ILE A 12 2.80 1.21 -17.44
C ILE A 12 1.65 1.56 -16.48
N GLY A 13 1.90 1.55 -15.17
CA GLY A 13 0.98 2.04 -14.13
C GLY A 13 -0.10 1.04 -13.70
N GLY A 14 0.15 -0.27 -13.80
CA GLY A 14 -0.81 -1.29 -13.35
C GLY A 14 -1.10 -1.24 -11.85
N ILE A 15 -0.08 -0.98 -11.02
CA ILE A 15 -0.26 -0.84 -9.57
C ILE A 15 -1.03 0.44 -9.27
N ARG A 16 -0.58 1.58 -9.79
CA ARG A 16 -1.32 2.86 -9.71
C ARG A 16 -2.79 2.69 -10.07
N ARG A 17 -3.08 2.10 -11.23
CA ARG A 17 -4.46 2.04 -11.72
C ARG A 17 -5.35 1.22 -10.78
N GLY A 18 -4.90 0.07 -10.30
CA GLY A 18 -5.66 -0.73 -9.34
C GLY A 18 -5.98 0.03 -8.05
N PHE A 19 -5.05 0.84 -7.54
CA PHE A 19 -5.31 1.71 -6.38
C PHE A 19 -6.31 2.83 -6.71
N GLU A 20 -6.14 3.55 -7.82
CA GLU A 20 -7.02 4.66 -8.22
C GLU A 20 -8.47 4.20 -8.52
N MET A 21 -8.68 2.97 -8.97
CA MET A 21 -10.02 2.40 -9.21
C MET A 21 -10.92 2.41 -7.97
N THR A 22 -10.34 2.35 -6.77
CA THR A 22 -11.10 2.44 -5.51
C THR A 22 -11.70 3.82 -5.25
N LYS A 23 -11.30 4.85 -6.02
CA LYS A 23 -11.65 6.27 -5.80
C LYS A 23 -11.20 6.81 -4.42
N LYS A 24 -10.32 6.09 -3.72
CA LYS A 24 -9.74 6.49 -2.42
C LYS A 24 -8.26 6.81 -2.50
N PHE A 25 -7.59 6.49 -3.61
CA PHE A 25 -6.18 6.75 -3.81
C PHE A 25 -5.97 7.65 -5.01
N LYS A 26 -4.95 8.50 -4.93
CA LYS A 26 -4.50 9.34 -6.04
C LYS A 26 -2.98 9.37 -6.10
N ASN A 27 -2.42 9.06 -7.26
CA ASN A 27 -0.98 9.11 -7.44
C ASN A 27 -0.49 10.56 -7.57
N VAL A 28 0.67 10.85 -6.97
CA VAL A 28 1.27 12.20 -6.98
C VAL A 28 2.70 12.23 -7.48
N LEU A 29 3.39 11.09 -7.57
CA LEU A 29 4.75 10.99 -8.07
C LEU A 29 5.05 9.56 -8.54
N SER A 30 5.85 9.41 -9.60
CA SER A 30 6.20 8.10 -10.15
C SER A 30 7.67 8.01 -10.54
N ALA A 31 8.21 6.79 -10.57
CA ALA A 31 9.55 6.48 -11.07
C ALA A 31 9.56 5.25 -11.98
N GLU A 32 10.02 5.44 -13.22
CA GLU A 32 10.27 4.40 -14.21
C GLU A 32 11.51 4.76 -15.05
N ILE A 33 12.32 3.76 -15.41
CA ILE A 33 13.57 3.92 -16.16
C ILE A 33 13.48 3.43 -17.60
N ASP A 34 12.53 2.54 -17.92
CA ASP A 34 12.31 2.03 -19.26
C ASP A 34 11.58 3.08 -20.11
N ASP A 35 12.29 3.67 -21.08
CA ASP A 35 11.76 4.74 -21.93
C ASP A 35 10.46 4.37 -22.66
N ALA A 36 10.29 3.10 -23.06
CA ALA A 36 9.07 2.67 -23.75
C ALA A 36 7.89 2.57 -22.77
N ALA A 37 8.12 2.09 -21.55
CA ALA A 37 7.12 2.08 -20.49
C ALA A 37 6.75 3.52 -20.07
N CYS A 38 7.75 4.41 -19.91
CA CYS A 38 7.53 5.83 -19.65
C CYS A 38 6.62 6.48 -20.70
N ALA A 39 6.86 6.23 -21.99
CA ALA A 39 6.04 6.78 -23.06
C ALA A 39 4.58 6.28 -23.01
N THR A 40 4.37 5.00 -22.70
CA THR A 40 3.02 4.46 -22.51
C THR A 40 2.36 5.03 -21.27
N TYR A 41 3.07 5.15 -20.15
CA TYR A 41 2.56 5.73 -18.92
C TYR A 41 2.15 7.20 -19.11
N GLU A 42 3.00 8.01 -19.74
CA GLU A 42 2.69 9.40 -20.08
C GLU A 42 1.44 9.51 -20.93
N HIS A 43 1.28 8.62 -21.92
CA HIS A 43 0.09 8.56 -22.77
C HIS A 43 -1.19 8.21 -22.00
N LEU A 44 -1.09 7.33 -20.99
CA LEU A 44 -2.25 6.88 -20.21
C LEU A 44 -2.66 7.87 -19.11
N PHE A 45 -1.68 8.52 -18.46
CA PHE A 45 -1.92 9.33 -17.25
C PHE A 45 -1.65 10.83 -17.44
N ASN A 46 -1.10 11.25 -18.58
CA ASN A 46 -0.64 12.63 -18.81
C ASN A 46 0.36 13.13 -17.75
N GLU A 47 1.17 12.21 -17.21
CA GLU A 47 2.17 12.47 -16.17
C GLU A 47 3.49 11.82 -16.55
N ASN A 48 4.61 12.51 -16.31
CA ASN A 48 5.95 12.01 -16.60
C ASN A 48 6.48 11.13 -15.45
N PRO A 49 6.65 9.80 -15.66
CA PRO A 49 7.19 8.91 -14.63
C PRO A 49 8.72 8.79 -14.69
N LYS A 50 9.40 9.43 -15.66
CA LYS A 50 10.82 9.22 -15.98
C LYS A 50 11.72 9.79 -14.89
N ASN A 51 11.90 8.99 -13.86
CA ASN A 51 12.75 9.29 -12.71
C ASN A 51 13.55 8.05 -12.33
N ASP A 52 14.80 8.26 -11.95
CA ASP A 52 15.65 7.23 -11.38
C ASP A 52 15.53 7.25 -9.85
N LEU A 53 14.88 6.22 -9.30
CA LEU A 53 14.66 6.08 -7.86
C LEU A 53 15.96 5.97 -7.05
N THR A 54 17.06 5.55 -7.68
CA THR A 54 18.36 5.40 -7.03
C THR A 54 19.07 6.76 -6.86
N SER A 55 18.66 7.75 -7.64
CA SER A 55 19.28 9.08 -7.63
C SER A 55 18.93 9.89 -6.38
N GLU A 56 19.93 10.54 -5.78
CA GLU A 56 19.70 11.46 -4.65
C GLU A 56 18.79 12.65 -5.01
N LYS A 57 18.79 13.06 -6.28
CA LYS A 57 17.87 14.09 -6.78
C LYS A 57 16.42 13.65 -6.59
N PHE A 58 16.09 12.43 -7.01
CA PHE A 58 14.73 11.92 -6.87
C PHE A 58 14.37 11.66 -5.40
N LYS A 59 15.27 11.06 -4.61
CA LYS A 59 15.03 10.85 -3.17
C LYS A 59 14.71 12.16 -2.43
N LYS A 60 15.39 13.27 -2.78
CA LYS A 60 15.07 14.61 -2.24
C LYS A 60 13.69 15.11 -2.66
N LEU A 61 13.30 14.88 -3.91
CA LEU A 61 11.96 15.21 -4.40
C LEU A 61 10.88 14.42 -3.63
N VAL A 62 11.09 13.13 -3.42
CA VAL A 62 10.16 12.27 -2.66
C VAL A 62 10.01 12.77 -1.21
N VAL A 63 11.10 13.19 -0.56
CA VAL A 63 11.04 13.79 0.81
C VAL A 63 10.22 15.07 0.86
N GLN A 64 10.18 15.84 -0.22
CA GLN A 64 9.38 17.07 -0.31
C GLN A 64 7.94 16.83 -0.78
N THR A 65 7.63 15.59 -1.17
CA THR A 65 6.31 15.20 -1.68
C THR A 65 5.45 14.72 -0.51
N ASP A 66 4.24 15.27 -0.40
CA ASP A 66 3.25 14.83 0.58
C ASP A 66 2.52 13.59 0.05
N TYR A 67 2.74 12.43 0.66
CA TYR A 67 2.08 11.18 0.30
C TYR A 67 1.84 10.25 1.52
N ASP A 68 0.86 9.38 1.37
CA ASP A 68 0.44 8.43 2.40
C ASP A 68 0.96 7.02 2.14
N VAL A 69 1.01 6.56 0.89
CA VAL A 69 1.32 5.16 0.56
C VAL A 69 2.41 5.07 -0.49
N LEU A 70 3.40 4.21 -0.26
CA LEU A 70 4.41 3.85 -1.24
C LEU A 70 3.99 2.57 -1.96
N LEU A 71 3.94 2.62 -3.30
CA LEU A 71 3.68 1.48 -4.17
C LEU A 71 4.99 1.13 -4.91
N ALA A 72 5.34 -0.15 -5.02
CA ALA A 72 6.49 -0.56 -5.82
C ALA A 72 6.43 -1.98 -6.38
N GLY A 73 6.60 -2.14 -7.70
CA GLY A 73 6.79 -3.43 -8.38
C GLY A 73 8.27 -3.66 -8.70
N PHE A 74 9.07 -4.01 -7.71
CA PHE A 74 10.53 -4.00 -7.84
C PHE A 74 11.08 -5.31 -8.43
N PRO A 75 12.20 -5.26 -9.20
CA PRO A 75 12.76 -6.47 -9.80
C PRO A 75 13.29 -7.47 -8.76
N CYS A 76 13.18 -8.77 -9.05
CA CYS A 76 13.74 -9.83 -8.22
C CYS A 76 15.28 -9.84 -8.34
N GLN A 77 16.00 -9.47 -7.28
CA GLN A 77 17.46 -9.44 -7.23
C GLN A 77 17.96 -10.22 -6.00
N ALA A 78 19.02 -11.01 -6.16
CA ALA A 78 19.68 -11.68 -5.03
C ALA A 78 20.41 -10.67 -4.14
N PHE A 79 20.27 -10.80 -2.82
CA PHE A 79 21.03 -10.04 -1.84
C PHE A 79 22.31 -10.81 -1.43
N SER A 80 23.19 -11.12 -2.39
CA SER A 80 24.34 -12.02 -2.17
C SER A 80 25.20 -11.61 -0.96
N ARG A 81 25.49 -12.55 -0.04
CA ARG A 81 26.43 -12.46 1.12
C ARG A 81 26.71 -11.04 1.64
N ILE A 82 25.66 -10.25 1.84
CA ILE A 82 25.75 -8.92 2.43
C ILE A 82 26.05 -9.13 3.91
N GLY A 83 27.16 -8.57 4.39
CA GLY A 83 27.72 -8.81 5.72
C GLY A 83 26.65 -8.72 6.81
N LYS A 84 26.61 -9.70 7.71
CA LYS A 84 25.58 -9.94 8.74
C LYS A 84 25.34 -8.79 9.76
N LYS A 85 25.85 -7.57 9.55
CA LYS A 85 25.84 -6.45 10.51
C LYS A 85 25.68 -5.04 9.93
N LEU A 86 25.36 -4.87 8.65
CA LEU A 86 25.30 -3.56 8.00
C LEU A 86 23.85 -3.23 7.62
N GLY A 87 23.26 -2.16 8.19
CA GLY A 87 21.85 -1.77 7.99
C GLY A 87 21.51 -1.36 6.55
N PHE A 88 20.22 -1.13 6.26
CA PHE A 88 19.72 -0.90 4.88
C PHE A 88 20.35 0.30 4.14
N ARG A 89 20.97 1.25 4.86
CA ARG A 89 21.64 2.44 4.27
C ARG A 89 23.09 2.21 3.82
N ASP A 90 23.61 1.00 3.94
CA ASP A 90 24.96 0.72 3.50
C ASP A 90 25.06 0.76 1.96
N ALA A 91 25.96 1.61 1.45
CA ALA A 91 26.19 1.84 0.02
C ALA A 91 26.65 0.59 -0.75
N THR A 92 27.08 -0.47 -0.04
CA THR A 92 27.44 -1.77 -0.64
C THR A 92 26.23 -2.65 -0.98
N ARG A 93 25.01 -2.24 -0.58
CA ARG A 93 23.75 -2.99 -0.79
C ARG A 93 23.03 -2.60 -2.09
N GLY A 94 23.74 -2.42 -3.21
CA GLY A 94 23.23 -1.83 -4.48
C GLY A 94 22.10 -2.56 -5.22
N THR A 95 20.98 -2.86 -4.55
CA THR A 95 19.74 -3.41 -5.14
C THR A 95 18.59 -2.42 -4.96
N ILE A 96 17.62 -2.48 -5.88
CA ILE A 96 16.48 -1.56 -5.92
C ILE A 96 15.65 -1.59 -4.63
N PHE A 97 15.58 -2.74 -3.95
CA PHE A 97 14.90 -2.85 -2.67
C PHE A 97 15.52 -1.92 -1.59
N PHE A 98 16.85 -1.78 -1.55
CA PHE A 98 17.49 -0.92 -0.54
C PHE A 98 17.33 0.57 -0.85
N ASP A 99 17.24 0.96 -2.12
CA ASP A 99 16.84 2.31 -2.48
C ASP A 99 15.40 2.62 -2.08
N ILE A 100 14.48 1.66 -2.23
CA ILE A 100 13.10 1.78 -1.73
C ILE A 100 13.10 1.87 -0.20
N ALA A 101 13.88 1.03 0.51
CA ALA A 101 14.03 1.08 1.96
C ALA A 101 14.58 2.44 2.44
N ASP A 102 15.54 3.01 1.71
CA ASP A 102 16.07 4.35 1.97
C ASP A 102 14.98 5.42 1.83
N ILE A 103 14.21 5.39 0.74
CA ILE A 103 13.04 6.28 0.55
C ILE A 103 12.05 6.14 1.72
N ILE A 104 11.66 4.91 2.09
CA ILE A 104 10.76 4.64 3.23
C ILE A 104 11.32 5.26 4.52
N SER A 105 12.62 5.10 4.76
CA SER A 105 13.25 5.61 5.98
C SER A 105 13.27 7.14 6.07
N ARG A 106 13.32 7.83 4.93
CA ARG A 106 13.37 9.30 4.86
C ARG A 106 11.98 9.93 5.01
N THR A 107 10.92 9.20 4.71
CA THR A 107 9.56 9.73 4.54
C THR A 107 8.52 9.13 5.48
N ASN A 108 8.74 7.90 5.94
CA ASN A 108 7.86 7.14 6.82
C ASN A 108 6.38 7.20 6.37
N PRO A 109 6.03 6.63 5.19
CA PRO A 109 4.64 6.57 4.73
C PRO A 109 3.71 5.84 5.72
N ARG A 110 2.40 6.02 5.56
CA ARG A 110 1.39 5.32 6.36
C ARG A 110 1.38 3.83 6.07
N ALA A 111 1.49 3.46 4.80
CA ALA A 111 1.56 2.08 4.36
C ALA A 111 2.52 1.91 3.19
N ILE A 112 2.91 0.66 2.96
CA ILE A 112 3.78 0.23 1.87
C ILE A 112 3.09 -0.94 1.18
N PHE A 113 3.12 -0.95 -0.15
CA PHE A 113 2.70 -2.07 -0.97
C PHE A 113 3.82 -2.42 -1.95
N LEU A 114 4.37 -3.61 -1.82
CA LEU A 114 5.41 -4.13 -2.71
C LEU A 114 4.88 -5.34 -3.47
N GLU A 115 5.22 -5.41 -4.76
CA GLU A 115 4.95 -6.55 -5.62
C GLU A 115 6.27 -7.15 -6.15
N ASN A 116 6.27 -8.48 -6.31
CA ASN A 116 7.37 -9.19 -6.95
C ASN A 116 6.90 -10.54 -7.55
N VAL A 117 7.80 -11.23 -8.25
CA VAL A 117 7.59 -12.61 -8.72
C VAL A 117 7.35 -13.56 -7.54
N ASP A 118 6.57 -14.60 -7.77
CA ASP A 118 6.25 -15.59 -6.75
C ASP A 118 7.46 -16.42 -6.29
N ASN A 119 8.51 -16.52 -7.10
CA ASN A 119 9.77 -17.15 -6.72
C ASN A 119 10.47 -16.40 -5.58
N LEU A 120 10.11 -15.15 -5.27
CA LEU A 120 10.71 -14.37 -4.18
C LEU A 120 10.71 -15.12 -2.85
N VAL A 121 9.63 -15.87 -2.55
CA VAL A 121 9.47 -16.58 -1.28
C VAL A 121 10.42 -17.76 -1.09
N SER A 122 10.97 -18.30 -2.19
CA SER A 122 11.92 -19.41 -2.20
C SER A 122 13.30 -19.01 -2.74
N HIS A 123 13.46 -17.74 -3.14
CA HIS A 123 14.67 -17.25 -3.76
C HIS A 123 15.83 -17.22 -2.76
N ASP A 124 17.01 -17.66 -3.19
CA ASP A 124 18.22 -17.76 -2.34
C ASP A 124 17.94 -18.53 -1.03
N GLU A 125 17.29 -19.71 -1.16
CA GLU A 125 16.87 -20.55 -0.02
C GLU A 125 15.96 -19.82 1.00
N GLY A 126 15.21 -18.80 0.55
CA GLY A 126 14.33 -18.00 1.39
C GLY A 126 15.02 -16.79 2.05
N ASN A 127 16.34 -16.63 1.90
CA ASN A 127 17.09 -15.53 2.52
C ASN A 127 16.65 -14.14 2.01
N THR A 128 16.19 -14.08 0.76
CA THR A 128 15.77 -12.81 0.14
C THR A 128 14.52 -12.25 0.81
N ILE A 129 13.45 -13.05 0.93
CA ILE A 129 12.23 -12.62 1.60
C ILE A 129 12.45 -12.38 3.10
N ALA A 130 13.26 -13.21 3.76
CA ALA A 130 13.62 -13.01 5.17
C ALA A 130 14.32 -11.66 5.40
N THR A 131 15.21 -11.25 4.49
CA THR A 131 15.87 -9.94 4.54
C THR A 131 14.87 -8.81 4.37
N ILE A 132 13.94 -8.91 3.43
CA ILE A 132 12.90 -7.89 3.21
C ILE A 132 12.05 -7.71 4.47
N ILE A 133 11.56 -8.82 5.03
CA ILE A 133 10.71 -8.80 6.24
C ILE A 133 11.46 -8.18 7.41
N ARG A 134 12.70 -8.59 7.66
CA ARG A 134 13.53 -8.01 8.73
C ARG A 134 13.79 -6.52 8.52
N THR A 135 14.14 -6.09 7.31
CA THR A 135 14.35 -4.67 7.04
C THR A 135 13.06 -3.87 7.27
N LEU A 136 11.90 -4.38 6.88
CA LEU A 136 10.61 -3.70 7.13
C LEU A 136 10.24 -3.70 8.62
N GLU A 137 10.28 -4.85 9.30
CA GLU A 137 9.81 -5.00 10.67
C GLU A 137 10.79 -4.48 11.73
N ASP A 138 12.08 -4.75 11.58
CA ASP A 138 13.13 -4.44 12.58
C ASP A 138 13.74 -3.06 12.33
N GLU A 139 14.11 -2.74 11.08
CA GLU A 139 14.89 -1.52 10.77
C GLU A 139 14.00 -0.31 10.45
N LEU A 140 12.89 -0.53 9.74
CA LEU A 140 11.98 0.53 9.30
C LEU A 140 10.74 0.68 10.19
N GLU A 141 10.51 -0.25 11.11
CA GLU A 141 9.38 -0.30 12.04
C GLU A 141 8.01 -0.34 11.33
N TYR A 142 7.83 -1.27 10.39
CA TYR A 142 6.56 -1.57 9.70
C TYR A 142 6.08 -2.97 10.02
N ARG A 143 4.80 -3.11 10.36
CA ARG A 143 4.15 -4.41 10.53
C ARG A 143 3.74 -4.95 9.17
N VAL A 144 4.24 -6.13 8.80
CA VAL A 144 3.91 -6.82 7.55
C VAL A 144 2.69 -7.72 7.77
N ILE A 145 1.72 -7.63 6.85
CA ILE A 145 0.52 -8.47 6.85
C ILE A 145 0.88 -9.92 6.50
N GLY A 146 0.30 -10.89 7.23
CA GLY A 146 0.55 -12.32 7.01
C GLY A 146 1.88 -12.83 7.55
N VAL A 147 2.59 -12.04 8.37
CA VAL A 147 3.82 -12.42 9.06
C VAL A 147 3.61 -12.38 10.57
N THR A 148 3.95 -13.48 11.25
CA THR A 148 3.89 -13.60 12.71
C THR A 148 5.28 -13.82 13.29
N ILE A 149 5.37 -13.90 14.62
CA ILE A 149 6.61 -14.18 15.35
C ILE A 149 6.35 -15.42 16.22
N ASP A 150 7.27 -16.39 16.21
CA ASP A 150 7.21 -17.56 17.09
C ASP A 150 7.75 -17.28 18.50
N GLU A 151 7.75 -18.30 19.38
CA GLU A 151 8.22 -18.19 20.76
C GLU A 151 9.72 -17.82 20.85
N ASP A 152 10.50 -18.17 19.83
CA ASP A 152 11.93 -17.91 19.73
C ASP A 152 12.25 -16.53 19.12
N GLY A 153 11.23 -15.76 18.74
CA GLY A 153 11.39 -14.44 18.15
C GLY A 153 11.67 -14.45 16.63
N ASN A 154 11.47 -15.58 15.94
CA ASN A 154 11.66 -15.67 14.50
C ASN A 154 10.38 -15.32 13.73
N TYR A 155 10.55 -14.67 12.59
CA TYR A 155 9.44 -14.37 11.69
C TYR A 155 8.91 -15.64 11.02
N VAL A 156 7.61 -15.89 11.17
CA VAL A 156 6.89 -17.03 10.57
C VAL A 156 5.93 -16.52 9.50
N TYR A 157 6.02 -17.12 8.32
CA TYR A 157 5.15 -16.85 7.17
C TYR A 157 5.20 -18.04 6.22
N ASN A 158 4.18 -18.18 5.38
CA ASN A 158 4.14 -19.22 4.36
C ASN A 158 3.85 -18.62 2.98
N ARG A 159 3.95 -19.45 1.93
CA ARG A 159 3.69 -19.01 0.55
C ARG A 159 2.28 -18.44 0.39
N SER A 160 1.26 -19.06 0.99
CA SER A 160 -0.12 -18.56 0.95
C SER A 160 -0.35 -17.27 1.71
N SER A 161 0.54 -16.87 2.63
CA SER A 161 0.46 -15.56 3.29
C SER A 161 0.80 -14.41 2.34
N LEU A 162 1.68 -14.66 1.35
CA LEU A 162 2.25 -13.60 0.50
C LEU A 162 1.92 -13.73 -0.99
N VAL A 163 1.61 -14.93 -1.50
CA VAL A 163 1.44 -15.17 -2.95
C VAL A 163 -0.04 -15.22 -3.33
N ARG A 164 -0.42 -14.46 -4.36
CA ARG A 164 -1.75 -14.51 -4.98
C ARG A 164 -1.66 -14.79 -6.46
N ASN A 165 -2.67 -15.44 -7.01
CA ASN A 165 -2.71 -15.85 -8.41
C ASN A 165 -3.84 -15.12 -9.13
N SER A 166 -3.54 -14.54 -10.30
CA SER A 166 -4.50 -13.71 -11.04
C SER A 166 -5.80 -14.44 -11.41
N LYS A 167 -5.75 -15.77 -11.56
CA LYS A 167 -6.92 -16.62 -11.81
C LYS A 167 -8.00 -16.56 -10.72
N ASP A 168 -7.61 -16.18 -9.51
CA ASP A 168 -8.51 -16.08 -8.36
C ASP A 168 -9.11 -14.64 -8.23
N PHE A 169 -8.82 -13.75 -9.17
CA PHE A 169 -9.23 -12.33 -9.16
C PHE A 169 -9.89 -11.91 -10.48
N GLY A 170 -10.67 -12.82 -11.07
CA GLY A 170 -11.57 -12.49 -12.18
C GLY A 170 -10.99 -12.51 -13.59
N VAL A 171 -9.72 -12.88 -13.77
CA VAL A 171 -9.08 -13.03 -15.10
C VAL A 171 -8.55 -14.45 -15.29
N PRO A 172 -8.63 -15.05 -16.49
CA PRO A 172 -8.35 -16.48 -16.68
C PRO A 172 -6.86 -16.73 -16.94
N GLN A 173 -5.99 -16.34 -15.99
CA GLN A 173 -4.55 -16.50 -16.11
C GLN A 173 -3.91 -17.05 -14.84
N ASN A 174 -3.19 -18.17 -14.98
CA ASN A 174 -2.29 -18.67 -13.95
C ASN A 174 -1.01 -17.81 -13.91
N ARG A 175 -1.05 -16.79 -13.05
CA ARG A 175 0.03 -15.82 -12.81
C ARG A 175 0.14 -15.54 -11.31
N PRO A 176 0.88 -16.40 -10.58
CA PRO A 176 1.21 -16.15 -9.18
C PRO A 176 2.22 -15.01 -9.05
N ARG A 177 2.02 -14.14 -8.06
CA ARG A 177 2.92 -13.05 -7.65
C ARG A 177 2.93 -12.91 -6.14
N ALA A 178 4.07 -12.47 -5.60
CA ALA A 178 4.23 -12.16 -4.18
C ALA A 178 3.84 -10.69 -3.93
N TYR A 179 3.06 -10.47 -2.88
CA TYR A 179 2.61 -9.16 -2.45
C TYR A 179 2.98 -8.98 -0.97
N ILE A 180 3.55 -7.82 -0.66
CA ILE A 180 3.96 -7.46 0.70
C ILE A 180 3.26 -6.15 1.03
N MET A 181 2.35 -6.19 1.99
CA MET A 181 1.67 -5.01 2.52
C MET A 181 2.15 -4.77 3.94
N ALA A 182 2.55 -3.54 4.24
CA ALA A 182 3.06 -3.20 5.56
C ALA A 182 2.58 -1.83 6.04
N PHE A 183 2.37 -1.69 7.35
CA PHE A 183 1.84 -0.48 7.98
C PHE A 183 2.79 0.06 9.06
N SER A 184 2.96 1.38 9.12
CA SER A 184 3.94 2.01 10.02
C SER A 184 3.58 1.83 11.49
N LYS A 185 4.42 1.11 12.25
CA LYS A 185 4.29 0.99 13.72
C LYS A 185 4.38 2.36 14.38
N ARG A 186 5.23 3.25 13.86
CA ARG A 186 5.36 4.63 14.34
C ARG A 186 4.10 5.47 14.14
N LYS A 187 3.33 5.24 13.07
CA LYS A 187 2.10 6.01 12.81
C LYS A 187 0.89 5.50 13.57
N TYR A 188 0.82 4.19 13.80
CA TYR A 188 -0.37 3.56 14.37
C TYR A 188 -0.21 3.10 15.81
N GLY A 189 1.02 3.04 16.33
CA GLY A 189 1.30 2.64 17.71
C GLY A 189 0.70 1.26 18.02
N ASN A 190 -0.03 1.16 19.13
CA ASN A 190 -0.64 -0.09 19.57
C ASN A 190 -1.75 -0.61 18.65
N ALA A 191 -2.40 0.26 17.86
CA ALA A 191 -3.46 -0.15 16.94
C ALA A 191 -2.95 -1.13 15.86
N ILE A 192 -1.63 -1.14 15.60
CA ILE A 192 -1.01 -2.07 14.64
C ILE A 192 -1.26 -3.55 14.98
N LYS A 193 -1.48 -3.86 16.27
CA LYS A 193 -1.75 -5.22 16.78
C LYS A 193 -3.12 -5.77 16.34
N LEU A 194 -4.00 -4.92 15.80
CA LEU A 194 -5.29 -5.34 15.26
C LEU A 194 -5.20 -5.94 13.86
N LEU A 195 -4.09 -5.70 13.15
CA LEU A 195 -3.88 -6.22 11.81
C LEU A 195 -3.48 -7.70 11.86
N ASN A 196 -4.48 -8.56 12.08
CA ASN A 196 -4.34 -10.01 12.13
C ASN A 196 -4.94 -10.71 10.90
N ASP A 197 -5.53 -9.92 9.99
CA ASP A 197 -6.12 -10.41 8.76
C ASP A 197 -5.01 -10.80 7.75
N GLU A 198 -5.27 -11.79 6.89
CA GLU A 198 -4.39 -12.11 5.77
C GLU A 198 -4.76 -11.32 4.51
N LEU A 199 -3.83 -11.20 3.57
CA LEU A 199 -4.13 -10.61 2.25
C LEU A 199 -5.30 -11.38 1.59
N PRO A 200 -6.18 -10.70 0.83
CA PRO A 200 -7.33 -11.35 0.20
C PRO A 200 -6.88 -12.50 -0.71
N LEU A 201 -7.47 -13.69 -0.57
CA LEU A 201 -7.11 -14.87 -1.35
C LEU A 201 -7.72 -14.87 -2.76
N SER A 202 -8.89 -14.25 -2.90
CA SER A 202 -9.65 -14.14 -4.15
C SER A 202 -10.59 -12.93 -4.09
N ASN A 203 -11.31 -12.68 -5.18
CA ASN A 203 -12.50 -11.83 -5.20
C ASN A 203 -13.67 -12.54 -5.90
N GLU A 204 -14.86 -11.97 -5.81
CA GLU A 204 -16.08 -12.51 -6.47
C GLU A 204 -16.27 -11.97 -7.89
N LYS A 205 -15.41 -11.04 -8.35
CA LYS A 205 -15.54 -10.39 -9.65
C LYS A 205 -15.16 -11.38 -10.75
N VAL A 206 -16.01 -11.52 -11.77
CA VAL A 206 -15.68 -12.26 -13.01
C VAL A 206 -15.59 -11.26 -14.14
N ILE A 207 -14.37 -10.89 -14.53
CA ILE A 207 -14.12 -9.93 -15.61
C ILE A 207 -14.10 -10.69 -16.94
N PHE A 208 -13.29 -11.74 -16.99
CA PHE A 208 -13.23 -12.66 -18.12
C PHE A 208 -13.33 -14.08 -17.58
N LYS A 209 -14.36 -14.81 -18.03
CA LYS A 209 -14.68 -16.15 -17.51
C LYS A 209 -13.57 -17.16 -17.81
N ASP A 210 -13.04 -17.13 -19.02
CA ASP A 210 -12.05 -18.06 -19.52
C ASP A 210 -11.24 -17.45 -20.68
N VAL A 211 -10.22 -18.16 -21.15
CA VAL A 211 -9.40 -17.68 -22.27
C VAL A 211 -10.24 -17.36 -23.51
N ASN A 212 -11.32 -18.08 -23.79
CA ASN A 212 -12.15 -17.81 -24.96
C ASN A 212 -12.80 -16.42 -24.88
N SER A 213 -13.19 -16.00 -23.67
CA SER A 213 -13.78 -14.67 -23.45
C SER A 213 -12.82 -13.50 -23.66
N VAL A 214 -11.49 -13.74 -23.65
CA VAL A 214 -10.52 -12.67 -23.94
C VAL A 214 -10.17 -12.56 -25.41
N LEU A 215 -10.53 -13.52 -26.26
CA LEU A 215 -10.06 -13.58 -27.65
C LEU A 215 -10.72 -12.53 -28.55
N GLU A 216 -9.97 -12.05 -29.53
CA GLU A 216 -10.50 -11.25 -30.63
C GLU A 216 -11.14 -12.14 -31.71
N GLN A 217 -12.26 -11.69 -32.28
CA GLN A 217 -12.99 -12.44 -33.28
C GLN A 217 -12.34 -12.37 -34.66
N ASP A 218 -11.89 -11.17 -35.06
CA ASP A 218 -11.10 -10.97 -36.28
C ASP A 218 -9.67 -10.56 -35.91
N VAL A 219 -8.72 -11.37 -36.37
CA VAL A 219 -7.30 -11.24 -36.05
C VAL A 219 -6.51 -11.20 -37.34
N ASP A 220 -5.57 -10.27 -37.43
CA ASP A 220 -4.68 -10.14 -38.59
C ASP A 220 -3.82 -11.41 -38.79
N ASP A 221 -3.66 -11.79 -40.05
CA ASP A 221 -2.96 -13.01 -40.47
C ASP A 221 -1.50 -13.07 -39.98
N HIS A 222 -0.85 -11.93 -39.68
CA HIS A 222 0.52 -11.92 -39.18
C HIS A 222 0.69 -12.56 -37.80
N TYR A 223 -0.38 -12.67 -37.00
CA TYR A 223 -0.36 -13.38 -35.72
C TYR A 223 -0.36 -14.91 -35.86
N TYR A 224 -0.77 -15.44 -37.02
CA TYR A 224 -0.75 -16.89 -37.27
C TYR A 224 0.67 -17.41 -37.40
N MET A 225 0.93 -18.60 -36.86
CA MET A 225 2.29 -19.15 -36.87
C MET A 225 2.71 -19.59 -38.26
N ALA A 226 3.99 -19.42 -38.57
CA ALA A 226 4.58 -20.02 -39.75
C ALA A 226 4.65 -21.55 -39.55
N GLN A 227 4.30 -22.33 -40.58
CA GLN A 227 4.23 -23.80 -40.52
C GLN A 227 5.53 -24.40 -39.98
N GLY A 228 6.68 -24.02 -40.54
CA GLY A 228 7.97 -24.57 -40.10
C GLY A 228 8.32 -24.23 -38.65
N TYR A 229 7.81 -23.13 -38.10
CA TYR A 229 8.00 -22.80 -36.69
C TYR A 229 7.07 -23.63 -35.80
N LEU A 230 5.82 -23.82 -36.19
CA LEU A 230 4.89 -24.73 -35.50
C LEU A 230 5.42 -26.17 -35.49
N ASP A 231 5.97 -26.65 -36.62
CA ASP A 231 6.57 -27.97 -36.72
C ASP A 231 7.77 -28.12 -35.77
N THR A 232 8.57 -27.05 -35.63
CA THR A 232 9.68 -27.02 -34.67
C THR A 232 9.18 -27.16 -33.23
N LEU A 233 8.08 -26.47 -32.88
CA LEU A 233 7.47 -26.59 -31.55
C LEU A 233 6.89 -27.98 -31.29
N LYS A 234 6.30 -28.62 -32.31
CA LYS A 234 5.82 -30.01 -32.23
C LYS A 234 6.95 -30.98 -31.93
N LYS A 235 8.01 -30.95 -32.74
CA LYS A 235 9.22 -31.77 -32.53
C LYS A 235 9.88 -31.49 -31.18
N HIS A 236 9.87 -30.24 -30.72
CA HIS A 236 10.39 -29.88 -29.40
C HIS A 236 9.56 -30.48 -28.26
N LYS A 237 8.23 -30.46 -28.37
CA LYS A 237 7.32 -31.05 -27.37
C LYS A 237 7.48 -32.57 -27.28
N GLU A 238 7.57 -33.25 -28.42
CA GLU A 238 7.82 -34.70 -28.48
C GLU A 238 9.14 -35.07 -27.79
N ARG A 239 10.25 -34.39 -28.15
CA ARG A 239 11.56 -34.63 -27.53
C ARG A 239 11.57 -34.41 -26.01
N ASN A 240 10.85 -33.41 -25.50
CA ASN A 240 10.79 -33.18 -24.06
C ASN A 240 9.99 -34.27 -23.35
N HIS A 241 8.87 -34.69 -23.93
CA HIS A 241 8.06 -35.77 -23.41
C HIS A 241 8.87 -37.08 -23.33
N ASP A 242 9.64 -37.40 -24.37
CA ASP A 242 10.51 -38.59 -24.40
C ASP A 242 11.63 -38.52 -23.35
N ASN A 243 12.08 -37.32 -22.99
CA ASN A 243 13.07 -37.08 -21.92
C ASN A 243 12.46 -37.03 -20.51
N GLY A 244 11.18 -37.37 -20.34
CA GLY A 244 10.46 -37.32 -19.05
C GLY A 244 10.09 -35.90 -18.59
N ASN A 245 10.24 -34.89 -19.45
CA ASN A 245 9.98 -33.49 -19.15
C ASN A 245 8.64 -33.05 -19.77
N GLY A 246 7.68 -32.58 -18.97
CA GLY A 246 6.36 -32.09 -19.44
C GLY A 246 6.37 -30.71 -20.13
N PHE A 247 7.50 -30.26 -20.66
CA PHE A 247 7.67 -28.91 -21.24
C PHE A 247 7.42 -28.89 -22.75
N GLY A 248 6.69 -27.88 -23.24
CA GLY A 248 6.43 -27.70 -24.67
C GLY A 248 5.38 -26.63 -24.93
N TYR A 249 5.00 -26.45 -26.20
CA TYR A 249 3.94 -25.51 -26.54
C TYR A 249 2.57 -25.99 -26.02
N CYS A 250 1.67 -25.05 -25.75
CA CYS A 250 0.30 -25.32 -25.32
C CYS A 250 -0.67 -24.52 -26.18
N VAL A 251 -1.73 -25.19 -26.64
CA VAL A 251 -2.87 -24.54 -27.29
C VAL A 251 -3.99 -24.47 -26.27
N VAL A 252 -4.14 -23.31 -25.64
CA VAL A 252 -4.87 -23.19 -24.38
C VAL A 252 -6.39 -23.30 -24.55
N ASN A 253 -6.92 -23.03 -25.74
CA ASN A 253 -8.36 -23.08 -26.04
C ASN A 253 -8.83 -24.34 -26.79
N LYS A 254 -7.94 -25.32 -27.04
CA LYS A 254 -8.29 -26.55 -27.77
C LYS A 254 -8.57 -27.74 -26.87
N ASN A 255 -8.04 -27.74 -25.64
CA ASN A 255 -8.30 -28.83 -24.69
C ASN A 255 -9.69 -28.62 -24.07
N ASN A 256 -10.53 -29.66 -24.09
CA ASN A 256 -11.92 -29.73 -23.58
C ASN A 256 -12.06 -29.48 -22.04
N GLY A 257 -11.14 -28.74 -21.42
CA GLY A 257 -11.32 -28.27 -20.06
C GLY A 257 -12.45 -27.25 -19.99
N THR A 258 -13.38 -27.45 -19.07
CA THR A 258 -14.35 -26.42 -18.67
C THR A 258 -13.55 -25.20 -18.19
N ASN A 259 -13.68 -24.05 -18.87
CA ASN A 259 -13.00 -22.78 -18.57
C ASN A 259 -11.46 -22.82 -18.74
N PRO A 260 -10.93 -22.74 -19.97
CA PRO A 260 -9.48 -22.70 -20.21
C PRO A 260 -8.80 -21.50 -19.53
N ILE A 261 -7.57 -21.72 -19.05
CA ILE A 261 -6.73 -20.74 -18.34
C ILE A 261 -5.41 -20.56 -19.08
N ALA A 262 -4.98 -19.31 -19.25
CA ALA A 262 -3.69 -18.94 -19.83
C ALA A 262 -2.55 -19.11 -18.81
N TYR A 263 -1.34 -19.37 -19.28
CA TYR A 263 -0.12 -19.36 -18.49
C TYR A 263 0.49 -17.94 -18.42
N THR A 264 1.37 -17.74 -17.45
CA THR A 264 2.13 -16.48 -17.28
C THR A 264 2.89 -16.11 -18.56
N LEU A 265 2.73 -14.86 -19.02
CA LEU A 265 3.58 -14.28 -20.05
C LEU A 265 4.93 -13.88 -19.45
N LEU A 266 6.01 -14.35 -20.07
CA LEU A 266 7.39 -13.96 -19.76
C LEU A 266 7.84 -12.88 -20.75
N ALA A 267 8.39 -11.77 -20.24
CA ALA A 267 8.82 -10.64 -21.07
C ALA A 267 10.11 -10.91 -21.87
N THR A 268 10.95 -11.85 -21.43
CA THR A 268 12.17 -12.28 -22.11
C THR A 268 11.98 -13.66 -22.76
N GLY A 269 11.90 -13.66 -24.10
CA GLY A 269 12.06 -14.79 -25.05
C GLY A 269 11.76 -16.25 -24.65
N GLY A 270 10.96 -16.93 -25.47
CA GLY A 270 11.12 -18.36 -25.78
C GLY A 270 10.14 -19.36 -25.16
N SER A 271 9.38 -18.98 -24.13
CA SER A 271 8.41 -19.91 -23.52
C SER A 271 7.09 -19.29 -23.07
N GLY A 272 6.96 -17.97 -22.99
CA GLY A 272 5.69 -17.34 -22.57
C GLY A 272 4.58 -17.42 -23.63
N LYS A 273 4.91 -17.13 -24.90
CA LYS A 273 3.92 -17.03 -25.99
C LYS A 273 3.53 -18.40 -26.53
N GLU A 274 4.51 -19.29 -26.62
CA GLU A 274 4.38 -20.66 -27.12
C GLU A 274 3.56 -21.54 -26.17
N ARG A 275 3.48 -21.14 -24.89
CA ARG A 275 2.60 -21.76 -23.88
C ARG A 275 1.17 -21.22 -23.93
N ASN A 276 0.88 -20.25 -24.77
CA ASN A 276 -0.41 -19.58 -24.85
C ASN A 276 -0.86 -19.45 -26.32
N LEU A 277 -0.71 -20.52 -27.10
CA LEU A 277 -1.19 -20.54 -28.48
C LEU A 277 -2.71 -20.70 -28.52
N ILE A 278 -3.30 -20.18 -29.57
CA ILE A 278 -4.74 -20.19 -29.82
C ILE A 278 -5.03 -20.95 -31.09
N TYR A 279 -6.00 -21.84 -31.03
CA TYR A 279 -6.65 -22.46 -32.18
C TYR A 279 -7.80 -21.58 -32.64
N GLN A 280 -7.66 -20.95 -33.81
CA GLN A 280 -8.69 -20.13 -34.43
C GLN A 280 -8.59 -20.28 -35.96
N PRO A 281 -9.13 -21.35 -36.56
CA PRO A 281 -9.14 -21.51 -38.01
C PRO A 281 -9.82 -20.33 -38.70
N LYS A 282 -9.18 -19.79 -39.74
CA LYS A 282 -9.66 -18.66 -40.54
C LYS A 282 -9.48 -18.95 -42.03
N ASN A 283 -10.54 -18.74 -42.81
CA ASN A 283 -10.52 -18.94 -44.25
C ASN A 283 -9.48 -18.01 -44.91
N GLY A 284 -8.70 -18.56 -45.86
CA GLY A 284 -7.67 -17.80 -46.58
C GLY A 284 -6.33 -17.63 -45.85
N VAL A 285 -6.20 -18.12 -44.62
CA VAL A 285 -4.94 -18.06 -43.85
C VAL A 285 -4.02 -19.24 -44.19
N ALA A 286 -4.55 -20.46 -44.23
CA ALA A 286 -3.76 -21.67 -44.47
C ALA A 286 -2.95 -21.57 -45.77
N GLY A 287 -1.64 -21.78 -45.70
CA GLY A 287 -0.77 -21.74 -46.89
C GLY A 287 -0.40 -20.33 -47.39
N LYS A 288 -0.94 -19.26 -46.79
CA LYS A 288 -0.60 -17.88 -47.16
C LYS A 288 0.87 -17.58 -46.86
N LYS A 289 1.59 -16.98 -47.82
CA LYS A 289 2.99 -16.53 -47.63
C LYS A 289 3.01 -15.05 -47.26
N LEU A 290 3.56 -14.73 -46.09
CA LEU A 290 3.75 -13.34 -45.63
C LEU A 290 5.22 -12.92 -45.75
N PRO A 291 5.53 -11.65 -46.12
CA PRO A 291 6.92 -11.20 -46.32
C PRO A 291 7.85 -11.40 -45.12
N ARG A 292 7.32 -11.30 -43.90
CA ARG A 292 8.09 -11.39 -42.65
C ARG A 292 8.25 -12.82 -42.09
N LYS A 293 7.67 -13.85 -42.74
CA LYS A 293 7.71 -15.24 -42.26
C LYS A 293 8.48 -16.13 -43.22
N LYS A 294 9.37 -16.97 -42.66
CA LYS A 294 10.24 -17.88 -43.44
C LYS A 294 9.45 -18.95 -44.21
N THR A 295 8.34 -19.41 -43.65
CA THR A 295 7.45 -20.42 -44.25
C THR A 295 6.03 -19.87 -44.33
N VAL A 296 5.18 -20.56 -45.10
CA VAL A 296 3.75 -20.24 -45.19
C VAL A 296 3.06 -20.35 -43.83
N LEU A 297 1.92 -19.69 -43.66
CA LEU A 297 1.10 -19.82 -42.47
C LEU A 297 0.57 -21.25 -42.32
N ASN A 298 0.52 -21.71 -41.08
CA ASN A 298 0.15 -23.10 -40.77
C ASN A 298 -1.29 -23.42 -41.17
N SER A 299 -1.54 -24.66 -41.58
CA SER A 299 -2.87 -25.12 -41.99
C SER A 299 -3.83 -25.39 -40.82
N GLU A 300 -3.30 -25.46 -39.60
CA GLU A 300 -4.06 -25.79 -38.38
C GLU A 300 -4.78 -24.61 -37.76
N GLY A 301 -4.57 -23.39 -38.26
CA GLY A 301 -5.17 -22.18 -37.68
C GLY A 301 -4.61 -21.82 -36.30
N ILE A 302 -3.35 -22.19 -36.03
CA ILE A 302 -2.67 -21.88 -34.78
C ILE A 302 -2.03 -20.50 -34.84
N ARG A 303 -2.31 -19.67 -33.84
CA ARG A 303 -1.73 -18.33 -33.70
C ARG A 303 -1.24 -18.07 -32.30
N VAL A 304 -0.47 -16.98 -32.15
CA VAL A 304 -0.19 -16.40 -30.83
C VAL A 304 -1.35 -15.51 -30.38
N MET A 305 -1.47 -15.28 -29.08
CA MET A 305 -2.36 -14.23 -28.56
C MET A 305 -1.89 -12.84 -28.98
N THR A 306 -2.82 -11.95 -29.31
CA THR A 306 -2.54 -10.55 -29.70
C THR A 306 -2.25 -9.67 -28.48
N PRO A 307 -1.68 -8.47 -28.66
CA PRO A 307 -1.51 -7.53 -27.56
C PRO A 307 -2.83 -7.18 -26.85
N VAL A 308 -3.94 -7.05 -27.57
CA VAL A 308 -5.26 -6.74 -26.98
C VAL A 308 -5.69 -7.85 -26.02
N GLU A 309 -5.54 -9.11 -26.43
CA GLU A 309 -5.89 -10.27 -25.62
C GLU A 309 -5.01 -10.38 -24.36
N TRP A 310 -3.72 -10.01 -24.45
CA TRP A 310 -2.86 -9.89 -23.27
C TRP A 310 -3.25 -8.74 -22.35
N GLY A 311 -3.64 -7.60 -22.92
CA GLY A 311 -4.16 -6.46 -22.15
C GLY A 311 -5.42 -6.82 -21.37
N ARG A 312 -6.31 -7.63 -21.97
CA ARG A 312 -7.48 -8.21 -21.29
C ARG A 312 -7.08 -9.15 -20.15
N LEU A 313 -6.10 -10.03 -20.36
CA LEU A 313 -5.61 -10.94 -19.31
C LEU A 313 -4.96 -10.20 -18.12
N GLN A 314 -4.37 -9.02 -18.32
CA GLN A 314 -3.83 -8.20 -17.23
C GLN A 314 -4.85 -7.18 -16.67
N GLY A 315 -6.04 -7.09 -17.27
CA GLY A 315 -7.09 -6.14 -16.88
C GLY A 315 -6.83 -4.70 -17.31
N PHE A 316 -5.92 -4.43 -18.25
CA PHE A 316 -5.73 -3.09 -18.82
C PHE A 316 -6.81 -2.74 -19.84
N ILE A 317 -7.26 -3.75 -20.59
CA ILE A 317 -8.30 -3.61 -21.62
C ILE A 317 -9.55 -4.37 -21.16
N GLY A 318 -10.72 -3.75 -21.27
CA GLY A 318 -12.02 -4.28 -20.86
C GLY A 318 -12.24 -4.28 -19.34
N TYR A 319 -11.40 -3.58 -18.58
CA TYR A 319 -11.56 -3.47 -17.14
C TYR A 319 -10.96 -2.17 -16.58
N GLY A 320 -9.64 -2.12 -16.44
CA GLY A 320 -8.94 -1.08 -15.71
C GLY A 320 -9.20 0.30 -16.26
N PHE A 321 -9.18 0.48 -17.57
CA PHE A 321 -9.39 1.77 -18.24
C PHE A 321 -10.78 1.90 -18.90
N LEU A 322 -11.71 1.01 -18.53
CA LEU A 322 -13.10 1.13 -18.90
C LEU A 322 -13.78 2.16 -18.00
N ASP A 323 -14.48 3.14 -18.57
CA ASP A 323 -15.27 4.09 -17.78
C ASP A 323 -16.65 3.52 -17.40
N ASP A 324 -17.39 4.29 -16.59
CA ASP A 324 -18.72 3.90 -16.10
C ASP A 324 -19.76 3.76 -17.25
N GLU A 325 -19.45 4.26 -18.45
CA GLU A 325 -20.28 4.19 -19.67
C GLU A 325 -19.90 3.00 -20.58
N GLY A 326 -18.82 2.29 -20.24
CA GLY A 326 -18.31 1.15 -21.02
C GLY A 326 -17.36 1.55 -22.15
N THR A 327 -16.85 2.78 -22.16
CA THR A 327 -15.87 3.24 -23.16
C THR A 327 -14.46 2.86 -22.73
N GLU A 328 -13.70 2.27 -23.65
CA GLU A 328 -12.30 1.90 -23.45
C GLU A 328 -11.36 3.09 -23.65
N HIS A 329 -10.57 3.42 -22.63
CA HIS A 329 -9.58 4.51 -22.68
C HIS A 329 -8.14 4.01 -22.76
N PHE A 330 -7.89 2.71 -22.62
CA PHE A 330 -6.55 2.17 -22.80
C PHE A 330 -6.14 2.19 -24.27
N SER A 331 -5.01 2.82 -24.55
CA SER A 331 -4.31 2.68 -25.82
C SER A 331 -2.81 2.82 -25.60
N PHE A 332 -2.03 2.24 -26.52
CA PHE A 332 -0.60 2.53 -26.58
C PHE A 332 -0.35 3.76 -27.45
N PRO A 333 0.78 4.46 -27.26
CA PRO A 333 1.26 5.43 -28.24
C PRO A 333 1.30 4.81 -29.65
N GLU A 334 0.91 5.56 -30.69
CA GLU A 334 0.71 5.05 -32.07
C GLU A 334 1.90 4.26 -32.63
N LYS A 335 3.12 4.64 -32.26
CA LYS A 335 4.36 4.04 -32.76
C LYS A 335 4.84 2.83 -31.95
N THR A 336 4.08 2.40 -30.94
CA THR A 336 4.46 1.28 -30.08
C THR A 336 4.42 -0.02 -30.86
N THR A 337 5.59 -0.66 -31.01
CA THR A 337 5.67 -1.95 -31.71
C THR A 337 5.06 -3.07 -30.87
N ASP A 338 4.57 -4.12 -31.53
CA ASP A 338 4.02 -5.29 -30.82
C ASP A 338 5.02 -5.92 -29.85
N VAL A 339 6.31 -5.97 -30.20
CA VAL A 339 7.37 -6.45 -29.29
C VAL A 339 7.36 -5.67 -27.98
N GLN A 340 7.22 -4.35 -28.04
CA GLN A 340 7.11 -3.51 -26.84
C GLN A 340 5.79 -3.73 -26.10
N LYS A 341 4.65 -3.85 -26.80
CA LYS A 341 3.36 -4.14 -26.15
C LYS A 341 3.41 -5.45 -25.36
N TYR A 342 3.98 -6.51 -25.95
CA TYR A 342 4.15 -7.80 -25.25
C TYR A 342 5.09 -7.69 -24.05
N LYS A 343 6.20 -6.95 -24.18
CA LYS A 343 7.14 -6.71 -23.07
C LYS A 343 6.44 -6.00 -21.91
N GLN A 344 5.72 -4.92 -22.20
CA GLN A 344 5.04 -4.10 -21.22
C GLN A 344 3.93 -4.87 -20.49
N PHE A 345 3.04 -5.57 -21.20
CA PHE A 345 2.04 -6.43 -20.55
C PHE A 345 2.67 -7.62 -19.80
N GLY A 346 3.74 -8.21 -20.33
CA GLY A 346 4.44 -9.31 -19.68
C GLY A 346 5.09 -8.91 -18.35
N ASN A 347 5.55 -7.67 -18.24
CA ASN A 347 6.12 -7.08 -17.03
C ASN A 347 5.09 -6.43 -16.11
N SER A 348 3.84 -6.26 -16.55
CA SER A 348 2.80 -5.63 -15.74
C SER A 348 2.22 -6.57 -14.68
N VAL A 349 1.65 -5.98 -13.64
CA VAL A 349 0.77 -6.67 -12.70
C VAL A 349 -0.64 -6.83 -13.28
N SER A 350 -1.43 -7.70 -12.69
CA SER A 350 -2.86 -7.83 -13.01
C SER A 350 -3.66 -6.81 -12.19
N ILE A 351 -4.22 -5.79 -12.86
CA ILE A 351 -5.00 -4.72 -12.24
C ILE A 351 -6.07 -5.20 -11.25
N PRO A 352 -6.88 -6.25 -11.52
CA PRO A 352 -7.92 -6.66 -10.56
C PRO A 352 -7.37 -7.26 -9.27
N VAL A 353 -6.17 -7.86 -9.28
CA VAL A 353 -5.50 -8.29 -8.04
C VAL A 353 -5.13 -7.07 -7.22
N ILE A 354 -4.54 -6.06 -7.87
CA ILE A 354 -4.12 -4.81 -7.21
C ILE A 354 -5.32 -4.06 -6.62
N GLU A 355 -6.43 -3.97 -7.34
CA GLU A 355 -7.64 -3.32 -6.84
C GLU A 355 -8.14 -4.01 -5.56
N SER A 356 -8.20 -5.35 -5.53
CA SER A 356 -8.55 -6.08 -4.31
C SER A 356 -7.56 -5.84 -3.16
N MET A 357 -6.26 -5.66 -3.46
CA MET A 357 -5.27 -5.27 -2.46
C MET A 357 -5.50 -3.84 -1.95
N ALA A 358 -5.86 -2.92 -2.81
CA ALA A 358 -6.17 -1.54 -2.44
C ALA A 358 -7.45 -1.47 -1.57
N GLU A 359 -8.50 -2.21 -1.94
CA GLU A 359 -9.72 -2.37 -1.14
C GLU A 359 -9.40 -2.93 0.25
N PHE A 360 -8.52 -3.94 0.34
CA PHE A 360 -8.05 -4.49 1.61
C PHE A 360 -7.27 -3.46 2.44
N MET A 361 -6.37 -2.70 1.81
CA MET A 361 -5.62 -1.64 2.50
C MET A 361 -6.54 -0.57 3.09
N ILE A 362 -7.61 -0.19 2.40
CA ILE A 362 -8.62 0.73 2.91
C ILE A 362 -9.25 0.18 4.18
N LYS A 363 -9.67 -1.10 4.19
CA LYS A 363 -10.23 -1.75 5.39
C LYS A 363 -9.23 -1.74 6.55
N CYS A 364 -7.95 -1.98 6.29
CA CYS A 364 -6.92 -1.88 7.31
C CYS A 364 -6.79 -0.44 7.86
N PHE A 365 -6.80 0.59 7.00
CA PHE A 365 -6.78 1.97 7.49
C PHE A 365 -8.00 2.30 8.34
N GLU A 366 -9.19 1.88 7.92
CA GLU A 366 -10.42 2.08 8.69
C GLU A 366 -10.33 1.41 10.07
N LYS A 367 -9.85 0.16 10.13
CA LYS A 367 -9.63 -0.57 11.40
C LYS A 367 -8.66 0.16 12.33
N LEU A 368 -7.53 0.61 11.79
CA LEU A 368 -6.50 1.32 12.55
C LEU A 368 -6.97 2.69 13.05
N GLU A 369 -7.68 3.45 12.22
CA GLU A 369 -8.17 4.79 12.57
C GLU A 369 -9.35 4.74 13.56
N ASN A 370 -10.25 3.76 13.41
CA ASN A 370 -11.40 3.61 14.29
C ASN A 370 -10.99 3.20 15.70
N GLU A 371 -10.08 2.24 15.87
CA GLU A 371 -9.59 1.83 17.19
C GLU A 371 -8.99 3.01 17.98
N GLN A 372 -8.19 3.84 17.31
CA GLN A 372 -7.60 5.02 17.96
C GLN A 372 -8.67 5.97 18.48
N ILE A 373 -9.80 6.08 17.78
CA ILE A 373 -10.95 6.90 18.19
C ILE A 373 -11.71 6.22 19.34
N ASP A 374 -11.95 4.91 19.26
CA ASP A 374 -12.72 4.16 20.25
C ASP A 374 -12.01 4.14 21.62
N VAL A 375 -10.68 3.99 21.64
CA VAL A 375 -9.89 4.11 22.88
C VAL A 375 -10.01 5.51 23.49
N ILE A 376 -10.05 6.56 22.66
CA ILE A 376 -10.23 7.94 23.14
C ILE A 376 -11.65 8.16 23.66
N TYR A 377 -12.67 7.56 23.04
CA TYR A 377 -14.02 7.61 23.56
C TYR A 377 -14.16 6.86 24.88
N ALA A 378 -13.57 5.66 25.01
CA ALA A 378 -13.52 4.92 26.26
C ALA A 378 -12.83 5.74 27.37
N LEU A 379 -11.72 6.42 27.05
CA LEU A 379 -11.08 7.38 27.97
C LEU A 379 -12.05 8.49 28.41
N ALA A 380 -12.75 9.10 27.46
CA ALA A 380 -13.67 10.20 27.72
C ALA A 380 -14.92 9.79 28.50
N GLU A 381 -15.34 8.52 28.39
CA GLU A 381 -16.51 7.97 29.09
C GLU A 381 -16.17 7.52 30.51
N ASN A 382 -14.99 6.93 30.70
CA ASN A 382 -14.59 6.34 31.98
C ASN A 382 -13.84 7.31 32.90
N ASN A 383 -13.53 8.52 32.45
CA ASN A 383 -12.81 9.52 33.24
C ASN A 383 -13.54 10.87 33.23
N GLU A 384 -13.52 11.59 34.36
CA GLU A 384 -14.05 12.97 34.44
C GLU A 384 -13.34 13.89 33.43
N PHE A 385 -12.04 13.67 33.23
CA PHE A 385 -11.26 14.24 32.15
C PHE A 385 -10.05 13.34 31.84
N PHE A 386 -9.43 13.56 30.70
CA PHE A 386 -8.14 12.97 30.35
C PHE A 386 -7.25 14.02 29.68
N THR A 387 -5.99 13.68 29.50
CA THR A 387 -4.97 14.55 28.94
C THR A 387 -4.43 13.97 27.65
N LYS A 388 -3.73 14.80 26.88
CA LYS A 388 -2.99 14.33 25.70
C LYS A 388 -1.94 13.25 26.06
N LYS A 389 -1.37 13.30 27.28
CA LYS A 389 -0.38 12.32 27.74
C LYS A 389 -1.02 10.93 27.87
N ASP A 390 -2.23 10.86 28.40
CA ASP A 390 -2.96 9.59 28.56
C ASP A 390 -3.23 8.93 27.20
N VAL A 391 -3.59 9.75 26.19
CA VAL A 391 -3.75 9.28 24.80
C VAL A 391 -2.43 8.78 24.21
N MET A 392 -1.33 9.50 24.44
CA MET A 392 -0.01 9.09 23.97
C MET A 392 0.41 7.74 24.56
N GLU A 393 0.22 7.55 25.87
CA GLU A 393 0.60 6.32 26.58
C GLU A 393 -0.26 5.13 26.15
N LEU A 394 -1.58 5.28 26.08
CA LEU A 394 -2.48 4.18 25.72
C LEU A 394 -2.34 3.77 24.25
N LEU A 395 -2.28 4.73 23.34
CA LEU A 395 -2.19 4.44 21.91
C LEU A 395 -0.75 4.23 21.43
N GLY A 396 0.27 4.52 22.25
CA GLY A 396 1.67 4.48 21.84
C GLY A 396 1.99 5.53 20.77
N LEU A 397 1.38 6.72 20.85
CA LEU A 397 1.51 7.78 19.85
C LEU A 397 2.43 8.91 20.34
N ASN A 398 3.04 9.62 19.40
CA ASN A 398 3.78 10.84 19.71
C ASN A 398 2.86 12.04 19.97
N GLN A 399 3.45 13.12 20.48
CA GLN A 399 2.72 14.34 20.85
C GLN A 399 1.92 14.98 19.70
N THR A 400 2.48 14.96 18.48
CA THR A 400 1.86 15.57 17.30
C THR A 400 0.66 14.74 16.83
N GLN A 401 0.81 13.41 16.78
CA GLN A 401 -0.27 12.48 16.42
C GLN A 401 -1.45 12.58 17.37
N ALA A 402 -1.19 12.43 18.68
CA ALA A 402 -2.24 12.56 19.70
C ALA A 402 -2.92 13.93 19.62
N GLY A 403 -2.14 15.00 19.42
CA GLY A 403 -2.66 16.36 19.24
C GLY A 403 -3.60 16.50 18.05
N ASN A 404 -3.26 15.92 16.90
CA ASN A 404 -4.07 15.97 15.68
C ASN A 404 -5.40 15.22 15.83
N ILE A 405 -5.38 14.01 16.42
CA ILE A 405 -6.60 13.23 16.67
C ILE A 405 -7.53 13.99 17.62
N LEU A 406 -6.98 14.50 18.73
CA LEU A 406 -7.77 15.25 19.71
C LEU A 406 -8.35 16.53 19.12
N LYS A 407 -7.60 17.24 18.28
CA LYS A 407 -8.12 18.41 17.56
C LYS A 407 -9.30 18.02 16.67
N LYS A 408 -9.18 16.96 15.87
CA LYS A 408 -10.24 16.45 14.99
C LYS A 408 -11.52 16.10 15.78
N LEU A 409 -11.39 15.49 16.95
CA LEU A 409 -12.53 15.13 17.81
C LEU A 409 -13.17 16.35 18.49
N VAL A 410 -12.37 17.35 18.88
CA VAL A 410 -12.88 18.63 19.38
C VAL A 410 -13.62 19.41 18.30
N ASP A 411 -13.06 19.48 17.08
CA ASP A 411 -13.68 20.16 15.93
C ASP A 411 -15.02 19.49 15.55
N LYS A 412 -15.13 18.16 15.72
CA LYS A 412 -16.36 17.39 15.54
C LYS A 412 -17.36 17.50 16.70
N LYS A 413 -17.05 18.25 17.76
CA LYS A 413 -17.85 18.35 19.00
C LYS A 413 -18.15 16.99 19.66
N THR A 414 -17.25 16.01 19.52
CA THR A 414 -17.33 14.75 20.30
C THR A 414 -16.56 14.88 21.61
N LEU A 415 -15.52 15.71 21.63
CA LEU A 415 -14.79 16.13 22.81
C LEU A 415 -14.86 17.64 23.01
N ALA A 416 -14.66 18.08 24.25
CA ALA A 416 -14.42 19.49 24.58
C ALA A 416 -13.04 19.65 25.20
N ARG A 417 -12.35 20.74 24.82
CA ARG A 417 -11.12 21.18 25.49
C ARG A 417 -11.48 22.14 26.61
N VAL A 418 -11.08 21.82 27.84
CA VAL A 418 -11.53 22.53 29.05
C VAL A 418 -10.44 23.31 29.79
N SER A 419 -9.17 23.15 29.39
CA SER A 419 -8.05 23.96 29.91
C SER A 419 -7.04 24.31 28.82
N LYS A 420 -6.19 25.33 29.05
CA LYS A 420 -5.07 25.71 28.19
C LYS A 420 -3.75 25.62 28.97
N GLY A 421 -2.74 24.90 28.43
CA GLY A 421 -1.40 24.79 29.04
C GLY A 421 -0.75 23.41 28.88
N LYS A 422 0.36 23.15 29.61
CA LYS A 422 1.09 21.85 29.61
C LYS A 422 0.21 20.65 29.99
N THR A 423 -0.88 20.90 30.71
CA THR A 423 -1.89 19.93 31.17
C THR A 423 -3.25 20.23 30.54
N THR A 424 -3.27 20.38 29.21
CA THR A 424 -4.53 20.55 28.46
C THR A 424 -5.43 19.33 28.68
N ARG A 425 -6.62 19.57 29.22
CA ARG A 425 -7.62 18.55 29.54
C ARG A 425 -8.70 18.47 28.47
N TYR A 426 -9.16 17.25 28.25
CA TYR A 426 -10.21 16.89 27.32
C TYR A 426 -11.28 16.12 28.08
N VAL A 427 -12.53 16.37 27.70
CA VAL A 427 -13.72 15.69 28.27
C VAL A 427 -14.67 15.33 27.15
N LYS A 428 -15.59 14.40 27.42
CA LYS A 428 -16.72 14.15 26.51
C LYS A 428 -17.56 15.43 26.35
N TYR A 429 -17.85 15.81 25.13
CA TYR A 429 -18.64 17.02 24.87
C TYR A 429 -20.05 16.89 25.45
N ARG A 430 -20.51 17.93 26.15
CA ARG A 430 -21.88 18.13 26.67
C ARG A 430 -22.20 19.63 26.57
N GLU A 431 -23.47 20.02 26.43
CA GLU A 431 -23.85 21.44 26.31
C GLU A 431 -23.50 22.25 27.56
N ASN A 432 -23.62 21.65 28.75
CA ASN A 432 -23.22 22.24 30.03
C ASN A 432 -22.09 21.40 30.67
N ILE A 433 -20.85 21.87 30.53
CA ILE A 433 -19.67 21.21 31.13
C ILE A 433 -19.34 21.91 32.45
N GLN A 434 -19.58 21.23 33.56
CA GLN A 434 -19.18 21.67 34.90
C GLN A 434 -18.23 20.62 35.47
N LEU A 435 -16.96 21.00 35.67
CA LEU A 435 -15.90 20.09 36.12
C LEU A 435 -15.46 20.46 37.53
N SER A 436 -15.09 19.45 38.31
CA SER A 436 -14.48 19.66 39.62
C SER A 436 -13.10 20.33 39.46
N PRO A 437 -12.75 21.29 40.32
CA PRO A 437 -11.46 21.97 40.24
C PRO A 437 -10.32 21.01 40.59
N TYR A 438 -9.42 20.78 39.64
CA TYR A 438 -8.40 19.71 39.73
C TYR A 438 -7.05 20.21 40.26
N SER A 439 -6.63 21.42 39.86
CA SER A 439 -5.39 22.02 40.38
C SER A 439 -5.64 22.83 41.64
N TYR A 440 -4.62 23.00 42.47
CA TYR A 440 -4.67 23.92 43.61
C TYR A 440 -5.01 25.35 43.18
N GLU A 441 -4.52 25.82 42.02
CA GLU A 441 -4.88 27.14 41.47
C GLU A 441 -6.37 27.23 41.10
N GLU A 442 -6.93 26.20 40.47
CA GLU A 442 -8.36 26.17 40.10
C GLU A 442 -9.27 26.08 41.32
N LYS A 443 -8.90 25.26 42.31
CA LYS A 443 -9.63 25.15 43.59
C LYS A 443 -9.68 26.50 44.29
N VAL A 444 -8.54 27.19 44.35
CA VAL A 444 -8.44 28.53 44.91
C VAL A 444 -9.24 29.54 44.09
N MET A 445 -9.21 29.50 42.76
CA MET A 445 -9.99 30.42 41.92
C MET A 445 -11.50 30.20 42.04
N GLN A 446 -11.95 28.96 42.13
CA GLN A 446 -13.37 28.65 42.33
C GLN A 446 -13.84 29.15 43.69
N TYR A 447 -13.07 28.86 44.74
CA TYR A 447 -13.33 29.36 46.08
C TYR A 447 -13.29 30.90 46.12
N ALA A 448 -12.32 31.53 45.44
CA ALA A 448 -12.21 32.98 45.35
C ALA A 448 -13.42 33.62 44.64
N LYS A 449 -13.96 32.99 43.59
CA LYS A 449 -15.15 33.48 42.89
C LYS A 449 -16.41 33.38 43.75
N GLU A 450 -16.51 32.34 44.58
CA GLU A 450 -17.64 32.15 45.49
C GLU A 450 -17.61 33.13 46.66
N PHE A 451 -16.45 33.29 47.31
CA PHE A 451 -16.32 34.06 48.55
C PHE A 451 -15.82 35.51 48.36
N GLN A 452 -15.40 35.88 47.14
CA GLN A 452 -14.89 37.20 46.71
C GLN A 452 -13.60 37.67 47.40
N VAL A 453 -13.39 37.32 48.67
CA VAL A 453 -12.18 37.58 49.45
C VAL A 453 -11.77 36.27 50.13
N ILE A 454 -10.52 35.88 49.93
CA ILE A 454 -9.96 34.63 50.47
C ILE A 454 -8.67 34.91 51.24
N THR A 455 -8.41 34.11 52.27
CA THR A 455 -7.25 34.23 53.15
C THR A 455 -6.26 33.09 52.98
N ASN A 456 -5.01 33.32 53.36
CA ASN A 456 -3.99 32.25 53.42
C ASN A 456 -4.47 31.02 54.22
N LYS A 457 -5.19 31.25 55.32
CA LYS A 457 -5.66 30.19 56.23
C LYS A 457 -6.79 29.37 55.59
N GLU A 458 -7.71 30.03 54.89
CA GLU A 458 -8.78 29.36 54.14
C GLU A 458 -8.21 28.53 53.00
N VAL A 459 -7.21 29.03 52.27
CA VAL A 459 -6.54 28.28 51.19
C VAL A 459 -5.74 27.09 51.73
N GLN A 460 -5.09 27.26 52.88
CA GLN A 460 -4.45 26.15 53.60
C GLN A 460 -5.45 25.05 53.96
N ASN A 461 -6.62 25.43 54.50
CA ASN A 461 -7.66 24.48 54.88
C ASN A 461 -8.31 23.83 53.66
N LEU A 462 -8.60 24.60 52.61
CA LEU A 462 -9.21 24.14 51.35
C LEU A 462 -8.37 23.08 50.63
N LEU A 463 -7.04 23.25 50.66
CA LEU A 463 -6.11 22.40 49.92
C LEU A 463 -5.40 21.37 50.79
N GLU A 464 -5.57 21.45 52.11
CA GLU A 464 -4.89 20.62 53.12
C GLU A 464 -3.35 20.66 53.00
N ILE A 465 -2.78 21.85 52.73
CA ILE A 465 -1.34 22.04 52.53
C ILE A 465 -0.68 22.88 53.62
N PRO A 466 0.65 22.73 53.87
CA PRO A 466 1.37 23.60 54.80
C PRO A 466 1.30 25.08 54.41
N ALA A 467 1.28 25.98 55.40
CA ALA A 467 1.21 27.43 55.19
C ALA A 467 2.29 27.96 54.23
N LYS A 468 3.51 27.38 54.26
CA LYS A 468 4.59 27.73 53.33
C LYS A 468 4.20 27.48 51.87
N ASN A 469 3.54 26.36 51.58
CA ASN A 469 3.14 25.98 50.23
C ASN A 469 1.95 26.84 49.75
N ALA A 470 0.98 27.11 50.62
CA ALA A 470 -0.13 28.01 50.33
C ALA A 470 0.35 29.43 49.99
N ASN A 471 1.32 29.97 50.74
CA ASN A 471 1.91 31.27 50.47
C ASN A 471 2.62 31.33 49.10
N VAL A 472 3.40 30.30 48.76
CA VAL A 472 4.08 30.22 47.45
C VAL A 472 3.06 30.15 46.31
N LEU A 473 2.01 29.34 46.46
CA LEU A 473 0.92 29.22 45.49
C LEU A 473 0.23 30.56 45.24
N LEU A 474 -0.23 31.23 46.32
CA LEU A 474 -0.94 32.51 46.22
C LEU A 474 -0.06 33.62 45.66
N SER A 475 1.24 33.63 46.00
CA SER A 475 2.21 34.56 45.40
C SER A 475 2.36 34.32 43.91
N ASN A 476 2.45 33.06 43.47
CA ASN A 476 2.53 32.72 42.06
C ASN A 476 1.25 33.08 41.30
N MET A 477 0.07 32.84 41.89
CA MET A 477 -1.21 33.22 41.29
C MET A 477 -1.36 34.74 41.16
N THR A 478 -0.86 35.51 42.14
CA THR A 478 -0.81 36.98 42.07
C THR A 478 0.12 37.44 40.95
N ASN A 479 1.32 36.84 40.82
CA ASN A 479 2.26 37.15 39.74
C ASN A 479 1.73 36.80 38.35
N LYS A 480 0.89 35.76 38.24
CA LYS A 480 0.18 35.39 37.01
C LYS A 480 -1.03 36.29 36.71
N GLY A 481 -1.36 37.24 37.58
CA GLY A 481 -2.52 38.12 37.45
C GLY A 481 -3.86 37.44 37.72
N LEU A 482 -3.89 36.25 38.32
CA LEU A 482 -5.13 35.51 38.62
C LEU A 482 -5.84 36.03 39.87
N LEU A 483 -5.07 36.54 40.83
CA LEU A 483 -5.55 37.12 42.08
C LEU A 483 -4.94 38.51 42.28
N PHE A 484 -5.69 39.41 42.90
CA PHE A 484 -5.20 40.67 43.42
C PHE A 484 -5.02 40.58 44.93
N ARG A 485 -3.84 40.96 45.43
CA ARG A 485 -3.56 40.99 46.87
C ARG A 485 -4.04 42.32 47.45
N MET A 486 -5.08 42.27 48.27
CA MET A 486 -5.65 43.47 48.90
C MET A 486 -4.78 43.96 50.05
N GLU A 487 -4.41 43.03 50.94
CA GLU A 487 -3.58 43.30 52.11
C GLU A 487 -2.80 42.04 52.51
N ARG A 488 -2.02 42.10 53.59
CA ARG A 488 -1.19 40.96 54.00
C ARG A 488 -2.06 39.75 54.38
N GLY A 489 -2.12 38.77 53.47
CA GLY A 489 -2.80 37.49 53.71
C GLY A 489 -4.24 37.43 53.22
N LYS A 490 -4.73 38.47 52.52
CA LYS A 490 -6.05 38.49 51.84
C LYS A 490 -5.93 38.75 50.35
N TYR A 491 -6.69 38.01 49.55
CA TYR A 491 -6.68 38.06 48.09
C TYR A 491 -8.10 38.08 47.55
N THR A 492 -8.30 38.67 46.38
CA THR A 492 -9.56 38.71 45.64
C THR A 492 -9.30 38.26 44.20
N PRO A 493 -10.23 37.61 43.50
CA PRO A 493 -10.01 37.24 42.10
C PRO A 493 -9.85 38.50 41.23
N SER A 494 -8.87 38.49 40.33
CA SER A 494 -8.73 39.55 39.34
C SER A 494 -9.95 39.57 38.41
N SER A 495 -10.39 40.77 38.04
CA SER A 495 -11.55 41.03 37.17
C SER A 495 -11.43 40.37 35.79
#